data_AF-A0ABD0QUS1-F1
#
_entry.id   AF-A0ABD0QUS1-F1
#
_cell.length_a   1.000
_cell.length_b   1.000
_cell.length_c   1.000
_cell.angle_alpha   90.00
_cell.angle_beta   90.00
_cell.angle_gamma   90.00
#
_symmetry.space_group_name_H-M   'P 1'
#
loop_
_entity.id
_entity.type
_entity.pdbx_description
1 polymer ?
#
loop_
_entity_poly.entity_id
_entity_poly.type
_entity_poly.pdbx_seq_one_letter_code
_entity_poly.pdbx_strand_id
1 'polypeptide(L)'
;VQSSRYGALTAAQNAIDGNRESNYAHGSCSITKQDRNPWWRVDLLDVYNITRVSITNRGDCCEERIEGIQIRIGNSLENNGNNNKLYVLFL
;
A
#
# COMPACT_ATOMS: atom_id res chain seq x y z
N VAL A 1 -6.67 1.87 4.24
CA VAL A 1 -7.40 0.56 4.26
C VAL A 1 -6.71 -0.44 3.36
N GLN A 2 -6.93 -1.75 3.55
CA GLN A 2 -6.29 -2.79 2.74
C GLN A 2 -7.21 -4.02 2.58
N SER A 3 -6.94 -4.87 1.59
CA SER A 3 -7.76 -6.04 1.23
C SER A 3 -7.95 -7.03 2.37
N SER A 4 -6.91 -7.28 3.16
CA SER A 4 -6.92 -8.18 4.30
C SER A 4 -5.80 -7.84 5.29
N ARG A 5 -5.89 -8.28 6.55
CA ARG A 5 -4.86 -8.06 7.57
C ARG A 5 -4.18 -9.38 7.91
N TYR A 6 -2.85 -9.43 7.78
CA TYR A 6 -2.06 -10.61 8.12
C TYR A 6 -2.00 -10.84 9.64
N GLY A 7 -1.71 -9.80 10.43
CA GLY A 7 -1.58 -9.91 11.88
C GLY A 7 -1.80 -8.60 12.64
N ALA A 8 -1.66 -8.67 13.97
CA ALA A 8 -1.92 -7.54 14.86
C ALA A 8 -0.99 -6.34 14.63
N LEU A 9 0.24 -6.55 14.16
CA LEU A 9 1.20 -5.47 13.91
C LEU A 9 1.17 -4.91 12.48
N THR A 10 0.23 -5.36 11.64
CA THR A 10 0.32 -5.15 10.18
C THR A 10 -0.86 -4.38 9.59
N ALA A 11 -1.38 -3.43 10.36
CA ALA A 11 -2.59 -2.71 10.01
C ALA A 11 -2.37 -1.73 8.85
N ALA A 12 -3.43 -1.40 8.10
CA ALA A 12 -3.31 -0.54 6.93
C ALA A 12 -2.79 0.86 7.26
N GLN A 13 -3.14 1.41 8.43
CA GLN A 13 -2.72 2.75 8.84
C GLN A 13 -1.20 2.87 9.03
N ASN A 14 -0.49 1.76 9.24
CA ASN A 14 0.95 1.77 9.47
C ASN A 14 1.71 2.30 8.24
N ALA A 15 1.19 2.13 7.03
CA ALA A 15 1.81 2.67 5.81
C ALA A 15 1.72 4.21 5.69
N ILE A 16 0.99 4.90 6.58
CA ILE A 16 0.80 6.35 6.60
C ILE A 16 0.99 6.93 8.02
N ASP A 17 1.69 6.22 8.91
CA ASP A 17 1.92 6.64 10.30
C ASP A 17 3.07 7.66 10.46
N GLY A 18 3.77 7.99 9.36
CA GLY A 18 4.90 8.92 9.35
C GLY A 18 6.25 8.28 9.71
N ASN A 19 6.30 6.96 9.94
CA ASN A 19 7.51 6.22 10.24
C ASN A 19 7.91 5.33 9.04
N ARG A 20 9.22 5.23 8.77
CA ARG A 20 9.79 4.47 7.64
C ARG A 20 10.54 3.22 8.09
N GLU A 21 10.30 2.78 9.33
CA GLU A 21 10.83 1.52 9.83
C GLU A 21 10.38 0.36 8.92
N SER A 22 11.36 -0.37 8.41
CA SER A 22 11.15 -1.40 7.38
C SER A 22 11.11 -2.81 7.97
N ASN A 23 11.41 -2.98 9.25
CA ASN A 23 11.18 -4.23 9.97
C ASN A 23 9.72 -4.33 10.42
N TYR A 24 8.97 -5.30 9.88
CA TYR A 24 7.55 -5.41 10.20
C TYR A 24 7.26 -5.66 11.69
N ALA A 25 8.19 -6.29 12.42
CA ALA A 25 8.02 -6.61 13.83
C ALA A 25 7.99 -5.35 14.70
N HIS A 26 8.47 -4.22 14.19
CA HIS A 26 8.43 -2.92 14.86
C HIS A 26 7.08 -2.19 14.66
N GLY A 27 6.14 -2.81 13.94
CA GLY A 27 4.74 -2.35 13.89
C GLY A 27 4.46 -1.17 12.97
N SER A 28 5.39 -0.81 12.07
CA SER A 28 5.24 0.32 11.12
C SER A 28 5.02 -0.11 9.67
N CYS A 29 4.87 -1.42 9.40
CA CYS A 29 4.54 -1.92 8.07
C CYS A 29 3.07 -2.34 7.97
N SER A 30 2.44 -2.14 6.81
CA SER A 30 1.15 -2.79 6.48
C SER A 30 1.39 -4.11 5.76
N ILE A 31 0.65 -5.17 6.11
CA ILE A 31 0.78 -6.48 5.44
C ILE A 31 -0.60 -7.12 5.25
N THR A 32 -0.88 -7.54 4.02
CA THR A 32 -2.03 -8.35 3.64
C THR A 32 -1.74 -9.84 3.81
N LYS A 33 -2.78 -10.67 3.82
CA LYS A 33 -2.62 -12.12 3.62
C LYS A 33 -2.14 -12.38 2.18
N GLN A 34 -1.94 -13.67 1.86
CA GLN A 34 -1.66 -14.13 0.50
C GLN A 34 -2.94 -14.09 -0.35
N ASP A 35 -3.41 -12.88 -0.65
CA ASP A 35 -4.56 -12.64 -1.52
C ASP A 35 -4.14 -12.77 -3.00
N ARG A 36 -5.07 -13.10 -3.91
CA ARG A 36 -4.78 -13.19 -5.34
C ARG A 36 -4.42 -11.84 -5.98
N ASN A 37 -5.08 -10.77 -5.54
CA ASN A 37 -4.87 -9.39 -5.99
C ASN A 37 -4.91 -8.47 -4.76
N PRO A 38 -3.88 -8.50 -3.90
CA PRO A 38 -3.85 -7.69 -2.69
C PRO A 38 -3.80 -6.21 -3.06
N TRP A 39 -4.47 -5.38 -2.27
CA TRP A 39 -4.46 -3.93 -2.48
C TRP A 39 -4.43 -3.19 -1.14
N TRP A 40 -3.85 -2.00 -1.19
CA TRP A 40 -3.88 -1.01 -0.13
C TRP A 40 -4.32 0.33 -0.72
N ARG A 41 -5.10 1.10 0.02
CA ARG A 41 -5.61 2.41 -0.40
C ARG A 41 -5.61 3.40 0.75
N VAL A 42 -5.25 4.64 0.47
CA VAL A 42 -5.52 5.81 1.30
C VAL A 42 -6.54 6.71 0.63
N ASP A 43 -7.43 7.27 1.43
CA ASP A 43 -8.33 8.35 1.03
C ASP A 43 -7.71 9.67 1.53
N LEU A 44 -7.48 10.61 0.62
CA LEU A 44 -6.88 11.91 0.94
C LEU A 44 -7.93 12.95 1.38
N LEU A 45 -9.21 12.56 1.42
CA LEU A 45 -10.37 13.36 1.84
C LEU A 45 -10.76 14.50 0.88
N ASP A 46 -9.88 14.88 -0.04
CA ASP A 46 -10.13 15.85 -1.10
C ASP A 46 -9.32 15.50 -2.37
N VAL A 47 -9.52 16.26 -3.44
CA VAL A 47 -8.83 16.11 -4.71
C VAL A 47 -7.51 16.87 -4.70
N TYR A 48 -6.41 16.13 -4.84
CA TYR A 48 -5.06 16.69 -4.90
C TYR A 48 -4.39 16.41 -6.24
N ASN A 49 -3.56 17.37 -6.69
CA ASN A 49 -2.62 17.11 -7.76
C ASN A 49 -1.40 16.35 -7.22
N ILE A 50 -1.32 15.05 -7.49
CA ILE A 50 -0.26 14.19 -6.98
C ILE A 50 1.01 14.36 -7.82
N THR A 51 2.06 14.91 -7.21
CA THR A 51 3.37 15.13 -7.87
C THR A 51 4.40 14.05 -7.53
N ARG A 52 4.26 13.39 -6.38
CA ARG A 52 5.18 12.35 -5.92
C ARG A 52 4.45 11.33 -5.06
N VAL A 53 4.74 10.05 -5.30
CA VAL A 53 4.46 8.94 -4.39
C VAL A 53 5.80 8.35 -3.95
N SER A 54 5.94 7.98 -2.68
CA SER A 54 7.14 7.33 -2.16
C SER A 54 6.73 6.14 -1.31
N ILE A 55 7.34 5.00 -1.58
CA ILE A 55 7.03 3.72 -0.96
C ILE A 55 8.30 3.23 -0.28
N THR A 56 8.18 2.86 1.00
CA THR A 56 9.23 2.15 1.73
C THR A 56 8.86 0.67 1.74
N ASN A 57 9.69 -0.17 1.12
CA ASN A 57 9.49 -1.61 1.14
C ASN A 57 9.88 -2.19 2.51
N ARG A 58 9.36 -3.38 2.82
CA ARG A 58 9.84 -4.19 3.95
C ARG A 58 11.31 -4.54 3.75
N GLY A 59 12.09 -4.48 4.83
CA GLY A 59 13.55 -4.64 4.80
C GLY A 59 14.09 -5.78 5.65
N ASP A 60 13.28 -6.41 6.51
CA ASP A 60 13.72 -7.53 7.35
C ASP A 60 13.64 -8.90 6.64
N CYS A 61 12.81 -9.01 5.60
CA CYS A 61 12.77 -10.13 4.66
C CYS A 61 11.83 -9.80 3.50
N CYS A 62 11.78 -10.73 2.54
CA CYS A 62 10.63 -10.88 1.67
C CYS A 62 10.43 -9.67 0.75
N GLU A 63 11.51 -8.97 0.43
CA GLU A 63 11.51 -7.76 -0.38
C GLU A 63 10.90 -8.00 -1.77
N GLU A 64 11.00 -9.23 -2.29
CA GLU A 64 10.48 -9.66 -3.59
C GLU A 64 8.96 -9.57 -3.69
N ARG A 65 8.24 -9.55 -2.56
CA ARG A 65 6.77 -9.54 -2.55
C ARG A 65 6.16 -8.25 -3.11
N ILE A 66 6.96 -7.19 -3.23
CA ILE A 66 6.52 -5.91 -3.81
C ILE A 66 6.73 -5.86 -5.34
N GLU A 67 7.36 -6.87 -5.93
CA GLU A 67 7.54 -6.93 -7.39
C GLU A 67 6.18 -6.90 -8.10
N GLY A 68 6.08 -6.15 -9.19
CA GLY A 68 4.84 -6.02 -9.96
C GLY A 68 3.79 -5.06 -9.37
N ILE A 69 4.09 -4.30 -8.31
CA ILE A 69 3.08 -3.36 -7.76
C ILE A 69 2.68 -2.28 -8.76
N GLN A 70 1.40 -1.91 -8.68
CA GLN A 70 0.78 -0.88 -9.49
C GLN A 70 0.31 0.28 -8.62
N ILE A 71 0.69 1.50 -8.99
CA ILE A 71 0.14 2.71 -8.37
C ILE A 71 -1.01 3.23 -9.24
N ARG A 72 -2.19 3.31 -8.64
CA ARG A 72 -3.40 3.82 -9.28
C ARG A 72 -3.97 4.99 -8.49
N ILE A 73 -4.32 6.07 -9.19
CA ILE A 73 -4.78 7.32 -8.58
C ILE A 73 -6.03 7.79 -9.32
N GLY A 74 -7.06 8.16 -8.57
CA GLY A 74 -8.31 8.69 -9.10
C GLY A 74 -9.38 8.80 -8.03
N ASN A 75 -10.54 9.34 -8.43
CA ASN A 75 -11.62 9.70 -7.52
C ASN A 75 -12.74 8.64 -7.43
N SER A 76 -12.55 7.46 -8.05
CA SER A 76 -13.54 6.38 -8.01
C SER A 76 -13.22 5.33 -6.94
N LEU A 77 -14.25 4.87 -6.24
CA LEU A 77 -14.19 3.73 -5.32
C LEU A 77 -14.63 2.40 -5.96
N GLU A 78 -15.02 2.40 -7.23
CA GLU A 78 -15.34 1.17 -7.95
C GLU A 78 -14.17 0.19 -7.90
N ASN A 79 -14.47 -1.09 -7.63
CA ASN A 79 -13.44 -2.12 -7.45
C ASN A 79 -12.34 -1.70 -6.43
N ASN A 80 -12.74 -1.06 -5.33
CA ASN A 80 -11.83 -0.52 -4.32
C ASN A 80 -10.83 0.53 -4.84
N GLY A 81 -11.08 1.13 -6.00
CA GLY A 81 -10.18 2.06 -6.66
C GLY A 81 -9.15 1.39 -7.58
N ASN A 82 -9.20 0.06 -7.74
CA ASN A 82 -8.28 -0.67 -8.65
C ASN A 82 -8.55 -0.38 -10.13
N ASN A 83 -9.68 0.24 -10.46
CA ASN A 83 -9.99 0.69 -11.83
C ASN A 83 -9.52 2.13 -12.10
N ASN A 84 -8.96 2.84 -11.11
CA ASN A 84 -8.40 4.16 -11.33
C ASN A 84 -7.19 4.11 -12.28
N LYS A 85 -6.84 5.27 -12.84
CA LYS A 85 -5.75 5.42 -13.82
C LYS A 85 -4.45 4.87 -13.25
N LEU A 86 -3.77 4.02 -14.02
CA LEU A 86 -2.44 3.51 -13.72
C LEU A 86 -1.40 4.60 -13.98
N TYR A 87 -0.56 4.88 -12.99
CA TYR A 87 0.53 5.85 -13.09
C TYR A 87 1.90 5.19 -13.18
N VAL A 88 2.11 4.11 -12.41
CA VAL A 88 3.41 3.41 -12.36
C VAL A 88 3.17 1.91 -12.22
N LEU A 89 3.98 1.14 -12.94
CA LEU A 89 4.20 -0.29 -12.73
C LEU A 89 5.67 -0.47 -12.33
N PHE A 90 5.92 -1.06 -11.16
CA PHE A 90 7.27 -1.47 -10.77
C PHE A 90 7.46 -2.92 -11.23
N LEU A 91 8.54 -3.18 -11.97
CA LEU A 91 8.95 -4.52 -12.39
C LEU A 91 9.92 -5.10 -11.36
#